data_AF-A0A518H873-F1
#
_entry.id   AF-A0A518H873-F1
#
_cell.length_a   1.000
_cell.length_b   1.000
_cell.length_c   1.000
_cell.angle_alpha   90.00
_cell.angle_beta   90.00
_cell.angle_gamma   90.00
#
_symmetry.space_group_name_H-M   'P 1'
#
loop_
_entity.id
_entity.type
_entity.pdbx_description
1 polymer ?
#
loop_
_entity_poly.entity_id
_entity_poly.type
_entity_poly.pdbx_seq_one_letter_code
_entity_poly.pdbx_strand_id
1 'polypeptide(L)'
;MESPQIRPGSVPEAANDPRVLAYFRNSAQGNLAVQLVVGLGARADRLGVTAPDQIEGNQGMLLSIPCPDPALLDRVSTLCRDLGAEVHRRRG
;
A
#
# COMPACT_ATOMS: atom_id res chain seq x y z
N MET A 1 19.40 -21.31 27.68
CA MET A 1 19.44 -20.90 26.27
C MET A 1 18.97 -19.46 26.25
N GLU A 2 19.89 -18.50 26.15
CA GLU A 2 19.52 -17.07 26.14
C GLU A 2 18.95 -16.71 24.76
N SER A 3 17.75 -16.12 24.75
CA SER A 3 17.11 -15.66 23.54
C SER A 3 17.93 -14.52 22.92
N PRO A 4 18.23 -14.54 21.61
CA PRO A 4 18.97 -13.45 20.99
C PRO A 4 18.18 -12.14 21.12
N GLN A 5 18.78 -11.13 21.76
CA GLN A 5 18.24 -9.78 21.79
C GLN A 5 18.44 -9.12 20.41
N ILE A 6 17.38 -9.09 19.60
CA ILE A 6 17.35 -8.26 18.39
C ILE A 6 17.28 -6.81 18.85
N ARG A 7 18.36 -6.04 18.62
CA ARG A 7 18.31 -4.58 18.73
C ARG A 7 17.48 -4.06 17.56
N PRO A 8 16.34 -3.39 17.76
CA PRO A 8 15.65 -2.73 16.67
C PRO A 8 16.61 -1.69 16.07
N GLY A 9 17.15 -1.97 14.89
CA GLY A 9 17.87 -0.96 14.14
C GLY A 9 16.91 0.20 13.88
N SER A 10 17.38 1.43 14.04
CA SER A 10 16.64 2.64 13.67
C SER A 10 16.05 2.43 12.28
N VAL A 11 14.74 2.18 12.19
CA VAL A 11 14.04 2.10 10.92
C VAL A 11 13.99 3.55 10.46
N PRO A 12 14.71 3.95 9.39
CA PRO A 12 14.61 5.31 8.90
C PRO A 12 13.13 5.58 8.64
N GLU A 13 12.63 6.69 9.17
CA GLU A 13 11.25 7.15 8.96
C GLU A 13 10.93 6.94 7.49
N ALA A 14 9.79 6.29 7.21
CA ALA A 14 9.34 6.09 5.84
C ALA A 14 9.37 7.47 5.18
N ALA A 15 10.24 7.62 4.17
CA ALA A 15 10.35 8.87 3.43
C ALA A 15 8.94 9.38 3.12
N ASN A 16 8.72 10.69 3.26
CA ASN A 16 7.46 11.38 2.91
C ASN A 16 7.21 11.35 1.38
N ASP A 17 7.42 10.20 0.76
CA ASP A 17 7.09 9.91 -0.61
C ASP A 17 5.57 10.11 -0.76
N PRO A 18 5.11 10.80 -1.80
CA PRO A 18 3.69 10.88 -2.11
C PRO A 18 3.08 9.48 -2.15
N ARG A 19 1.91 9.29 -1.53
CA ARG A 19 1.25 7.97 -1.48
C ARG A 19 -0.14 8.00 -2.10
N VAL A 20 -0.45 6.93 -2.81
CA VAL A 20 -1.82 6.60 -3.21
C VAL A 20 -2.43 5.75 -2.09
N LEU A 21 -3.56 6.20 -1.55
CA LEU A 21 -4.39 5.42 -0.65
C LEU A 21 -5.56 4.86 -1.45
N ALA A 22 -5.68 3.55 -1.54
CA ALA A 22 -6.72 2.89 -2.31
C ALA A 22 -7.53 1.97 -1.39
N TYR A 23 -8.80 2.28 -1.20
CA TYR A 23 -9.74 1.43 -0.48
C TYR A 23 -10.52 0.56 -1.45
N PHE A 24 -10.45 -0.75 -1.26
CA PHE A 24 -11.18 -1.76 -2.02
C PHE A 24 -12.26 -2.37 -1.14
N ARG A 25 -13.52 -2.34 -1.59
CA ARG A 25 -14.62 -3.04 -0.90
C ARG A 25 -14.49 -4.57 -0.99
N ASN A 26 -13.84 -5.06 -2.04
CA ASN A 26 -13.52 -6.47 -2.24
C ASN A 26 -12.02 -6.69 -2.08
N SER A 27 -11.62 -7.45 -1.06
CA SER A 27 -10.22 -7.74 -0.77
C SER A 27 -9.52 -8.54 -1.87
N ALA A 28 -10.25 -9.30 -2.68
CA ALA A 28 -9.67 -9.97 -3.84
C ALA A 28 -9.15 -8.98 -4.90
N GLN A 29 -9.86 -7.85 -5.10
CA GLN A 29 -9.39 -6.77 -5.99
C GLN A 29 -8.16 -6.08 -5.40
N GLY A 30 -8.12 -5.86 -4.08
CA GLY A 30 -6.95 -5.34 -3.39
C GLY A 30 -5.72 -6.24 -3.55
N ASN A 31 -5.89 -7.56 -3.39
CA ASN A 31 -4.82 -8.53 -3.60
C ASN A 31 -4.29 -8.53 -5.04
N LEU A 32 -5.20 -8.44 -6.02
CA LEU A 32 -4.79 -8.29 -7.42
C LEU A 32 -4.03 -6.98 -7.64
N ALA A 33 -4.49 -5.88 -7.05
CA ALA A 33 -3.82 -4.58 -7.14
C ALA A 33 -2.39 -4.64 -6.58
N VAL A 34 -2.14 -5.33 -5.46
CA VAL A 34 -0.79 -5.53 -4.90
C VAL A 34 0.15 -6.14 -5.94
N GLN A 35 -0.28 -7.17 -6.66
CA GLN A 35 0.55 -7.82 -7.69
C GLN A 35 0.85 -6.87 -8.85
N LEU A 36 -0.16 -6.14 -9.30
CA LEU A 36 -0.06 -5.27 -10.47
C LEU A 36 0.76 -4.00 -10.21
N VAL A 37 0.63 -3.38 -9.02
CA VAL A 37 1.38 -2.16 -8.71
C VAL A 37 2.87 -2.42 -8.56
N VAL A 38 3.27 -3.60 -8.07
CA VAL A 38 4.68 -4.03 -8.05
C VAL A 38 5.21 -4.17 -9.47
N GLY A 39 4.41 -4.73 -10.40
CA GLY A 39 4.74 -4.77 -11.83
C GLY A 39 4.88 -3.39 -12.49
N LEU A 40 4.22 -2.36 -11.95
CA LEU A 40 4.37 -0.96 -12.39
C LEU A 40 5.59 -0.25 -11.80
N GLY A 41 6.34 -0.91 -10.91
CA GLY A 41 7.53 -0.34 -10.27
C GLY A 41 7.30 0.19 -8.84
N ALA A 42 6.13 -0.05 -8.24
CA ALA A 42 5.94 0.25 -6.83
C ALA A 42 6.81 -0.66 -5.96
N ARG A 43 7.42 -0.08 -4.93
CA ARG A 43 8.31 -0.78 -3.99
C ARG A 43 7.51 -1.67 -3.05
N ALA A 44 7.59 -2.99 -3.28
CA ALA A 44 6.87 -4.00 -2.49
C ALA A 44 7.20 -3.93 -0.99
N ASP A 45 8.47 -3.67 -0.64
CA ASP A 45 8.97 -3.52 0.73
C ASP A 45 8.36 -2.32 1.48
N ARG A 46 7.73 -1.40 0.75
CA ARG A 46 7.13 -0.17 1.28
C ARG A 46 5.63 -0.09 1.07
N LEU A 47 4.97 -1.16 0.64
CA LEU A 47 3.52 -1.21 0.54
C LEU A 47 2.90 -1.31 1.94
N GLY A 48 2.01 -0.37 2.27
CA GLY A 48 1.14 -0.49 3.42
C GLY A 48 -0.10 -1.29 3.04
N VAL A 49 -0.42 -2.32 3.84
CA VAL A 49 -1.63 -3.13 3.66
C VAL A 49 -2.39 -3.14 4.99
N THR A 50 -3.65 -2.75 4.93
CA THR A 50 -4.61 -3.02 6.00
C THR A 50 -5.56 -4.11 5.51
N ALA A 51 -5.44 -5.28 6.12
CA ALA A 51 -6.17 -6.48 5.75
C ALA A 51 -7.63 -6.41 6.23
N PRO A 52 -8.54 -7.27 5.71
CA PRO A 52 -9.96 -7.19 6.02
C PRO A 52 -10.26 -7.28 7.53
N ASP A 53 -9.52 -8.12 8.26
CA ASP A 53 -9.63 -8.33 9.70
C ASP A 53 -9.24 -7.09 10.55
N GLN A 54 -8.57 -6.12 9.93
CA GLN A 54 -8.19 -4.85 10.54
C GLN A 54 -9.15 -3.71 10.16
N ILE A 55 -10.15 -3.98 9.32
CA ILE A 55 -11.15 -3.01 8.87
C ILE A 55 -12.46 -3.31 9.60
N GLU A 56 -13.15 -2.25 10.01
CA GLU A 56 -14.47 -2.37 10.62
C GLU A 56 -15.43 -3.17 9.72
N GLY A 57 -16.05 -4.22 10.28
CA GLY A 57 -16.90 -5.13 9.52
C GLY A 57 -16.17 -6.32 8.88
N ASN A 58 -14.86 -6.49 9.11
CA ASN A 58 -14.05 -7.60 8.60
C ASN A 58 -14.08 -7.74 7.07
N GLN A 59 -14.27 -6.61 6.37
CA GLN A 59 -14.44 -6.57 4.92
C GLN A 59 -13.59 -5.48 4.27
N GLY A 60 -13.13 -5.76 3.06
CA GLY A 60 -12.39 -4.81 2.22
C GLY A 60 -10.90 -4.86 2.49
N MET A 61 -10.17 -3.92 1.89
CA MET A 61 -8.72 -3.82 2.00
C MET A 61 -8.30 -2.38 1.71
N LEU A 62 -7.36 -1.85 2.51
CA LEU A 62 -6.76 -0.55 2.23
C LEU A 62 -5.29 -0.74 1.85
N LEU A 63 -4.91 -0.18 0.71
CA LEU A 63 -3.54 -0.14 0.25
C LEU A 63 -2.98 1.28 0.38
N SER A 64 -1.74 1.38 0.88
CA SER A 64 -0.96 2.61 0.91
C SER A 64 0.30 2.42 0.08
N ILE A 65 0.30 3.00 -1.12
CA ILE A 65 1.30 2.72 -2.16
C ILE A 65 2.21 3.94 -2.33
N PRO A 66 3.52 3.82 -2.03
CA PRO A 66 4.46 4.92 -2.23
C PRO A 66 4.73 5.12 -3.73
N CYS A 67 4.61 6.36 -4.17
CA CYS A 67 4.79 6.78 -5.56
C CYS A 67 5.73 8.00 -5.58
N PRO A 68 7.07 7.80 -5.58
CA PRO A 68 8.03 8.91 -5.56
C PRO A 68 8.02 9.72 -6.87
N ASP A 69 7.54 9.15 -7.97
CA ASP A 69 7.41 9.80 -9.28
C ASP A 69 5.94 10.16 -9.57
N PRO A 70 5.62 11.41 -9.96
CA PRO A 70 4.29 11.80 -10.44
C PRO A 70 3.71 10.89 -11.53
N ALA A 71 4.52 10.40 -12.46
CA ALA A 71 4.04 9.52 -13.54
C ALA A 71 3.57 8.17 -12.99
N LEU A 72 4.29 7.62 -12.01
CA LEU A 72 3.90 6.39 -11.32
C LEU A 72 2.61 6.61 -10.52
N LEU A 73 2.49 7.75 -9.85
CA LEU A 73 1.32 8.11 -9.05
C LEU A 73 0.03 8.09 -9.89
N ASP A 74 0.06 8.68 -11.09
CA ASP A 74 -1.11 8.69 -11.97
C ASP A 74 -1.43 7.29 -12.51
N ARG A 75 -0.42 6.51 -12.93
CA ARG A 75 -0.62 5.13 -13.41
C ARG A 75 -1.20 4.22 -12.32
N VAL A 76 -0.66 4.28 -11.11
CA VAL A 76 -1.16 3.53 -9.95
C VAL A 76 -2.57 3.97 -9.58
N SER A 77 -2.83 5.28 -9.55
CA SER A 77 -4.17 5.81 -9.25
C SER A 77 -5.22 5.30 -10.25
N THR A 78 -4.89 5.32 -11.55
CA THR A 78 -5.78 4.82 -12.61
C THR A 78 -6.00 3.31 -12.47
N LEU A 79 -4.94 2.53 -12.32
CA LEU A 79 -5.04 1.08 -12.10
C LEU A 79 -5.96 0.75 -10.91
N CYS A 80 -5.77 1.41 -9.76
CA CYS A 80 -6.59 1.16 -8.58
C CYS A 80 -8.06 1.52 -8.82
N ARG A 81 -8.36 2.63 -9.52
CA ARG A 81 -9.75 2.98 -9.88
C ARG A 81 -10.37 1.97 -10.84
N ASP A 82 -9.63 1.51 -11.84
CA ASP A 82 -10.10 0.51 -12.80
C ASP A 82 -10.42 -0.83 -12.12
N LEU A 83 -9.70 -1.15 -11.05
CA LEU A 83 -9.95 -2.29 -10.18
C LEU A 83 -11.07 -2.05 -9.15
N GLY A 84 -11.72 -0.88 -9.16
CA GLY A 84 -12.87 -0.56 -8.31
C GLY A 84 -12.53 0.08 -6.96
N ALA A 85 -11.32 0.62 -6.77
CA ALA A 85 -10.95 1.30 -5.54
C ALA A 85 -11.47 2.73 -5.45
N GLU A 86 -11.81 3.14 -4.24
CA GLU A 86 -11.91 4.54 -3.84
C GLU A 86 -10.49 5.06 -3.58
N VAL A 87 -10.01 5.99 -4.41
CA VAL A 87 -8.61 6.45 -4.41
C VAL A 87 -8.46 7.85 -3.83
N HIS A 88 -7.63 7.96 -2.80
CA HIS A 88 -7.21 9.21 -2.18
C HIS A 88 -5.69 9.43 -2.34
N ARG A 89 -5.26 10.68 -2.26
CA ARG A 89 -3.85 11.06 -2.36
C ARG A 89 -3.39 11.63 -1.02
N ARG A 90 -2.38 11.03 -0.41
CA ARG A 90 -1.68 11.63 0.74
C ARG A 90 -0.50 12.43 0.22
N ARG A 91 -0.52 13.74 0.45
CA ARG A 91 0.66 14.59 0.28
C ARG A 91 1.58 14.32 1.47
N GLY A 92 2.84 14.00 1.18
CA GLY A 92 3.90 13.86 2.18
C GLY A 92 4.35 15.21 2.72
#